data_AF-A0A9Q0PHV7-F1
#
_entry.id   AF-A0A9Q0PHV7-F1
#
_cell.length_a   1.000
_cell.length_b   1.000
_cell.length_c   1.000
_cell.angle_alpha   90.00
_cell.angle_beta   90.00
_cell.angle_gamma   90.00
#
_symmetry.space_group_name_H-M   'P 1'
#
loop_
_entity.id
_entity.type
_entity.pdbx_description
1 polymer ?
#
loop_
_entity_poly.entity_id
_entity_poly.type
_entity_poly.pdbx_seq_one_letter_code
_entity_poly.pdbx_strand_id
1 'polypeptide(L)'
;MDDHDVDAYAKLLRRVNSPRVVVDNDACEHATVIQVDTVKRQVALLEVVQVLTDLNLAITKAYMSSDGVWFMNVFYVTDDHGNKIRDEGIINCIEKALENDACMVNSTGKILLSKDHNLIELTGTDRPGLLSEVCAVLTDLRCNVVNAEIWAHNARAAAVIHITDQSTGAAIEDPRKLSLIKKLLYNVLKDHGDFRTPIVSISAPVEIHTGRRLHQMMFAARDFERPDSEIDGSVRPDVTVLDCPGRDYTVVTATSIDRPKLLFDTVCTLTDMQYLVFHGAVVTDSKKAYQEYYIRHVDGFPTSSEAERQRVIECIQAAIERRASEVLLYLLL
;
A
#
# COMPACT_ATOMS: atom_id res chain seq x y z
N MET A 1 -25.80 -33.90 9.45
CA MET A 1 -25.65 -32.51 9.88
C MET A 1 -26.43 -31.72 8.86
N ASP A 2 -27.60 -31.23 9.24
CA ASP A 2 -28.55 -30.61 8.32
C ASP A 2 -27.99 -29.30 7.76
N ASP A 3 -28.36 -28.97 6.52
CA ASP A 3 -27.92 -27.78 5.79
C ASP A 3 -28.23 -26.47 6.56
N HIS A 4 -29.25 -26.51 7.42
CA HIS A 4 -29.63 -25.41 8.33
C HIS A 4 -28.65 -25.17 9.49
N ASP A 5 -27.98 -26.21 10.01
CA ASP A 5 -27.02 -26.07 11.11
C ASP A 5 -25.67 -25.55 10.61
N VAL A 6 -25.31 -25.85 9.36
CA VAL A 6 -24.09 -25.34 8.70
C VAL A 6 -24.20 -23.82 8.47
N ASP A 7 -25.37 -23.34 8.04
CA ASP A 7 -25.64 -21.91 7.86
C ASP A 7 -25.70 -21.14 9.20
N ALA A 8 -26.29 -21.72 10.25
CA ALA A 8 -26.31 -21.11 11.58
C ALA A 8 -24.91 -21.00 12.21
N TYR A 9 -24.09 -22.04 12.07
CA TYR A 9 -22.70 -22.05 12.53
C TYR A 9 -21.83 -21.06 11.73
N ALA A 10 -21.99 -21.00 10.40
CA ALA A 10 -21.31 -20.01 9.56
C ALA A 10 -21.71 -18.56 9.91
N LYS A 11 -22.98 -18.31 10.23
CA LYS A 11 -23.46 -17.01 10.71
C LYS A 11 -22.87 -16.63 12.07
N LEU A 12 -22.73 -17.58 13.00
CA LEU A 12 -22.09 -17.35 14.29
C LEU A 12 -20.60 -17.07 14.13
N LEU A 13 -19.88 -17.84 13.30
CA LEU A 13 -18.47 -17.58 13.00
C LEU A 13 -18.26 -16.23 12.31
N ARG A 14 -19.17 -15.79 11.43
CA ARG A 14 -19.11 -14.44 10.86
C ARG A 14 -19.27 -13.37 11.94
N ARG A 15 -20.28 -13.50 12.80
CA ARG A 15 -20.51 -12.53 13.89
C ARG A 15 -19.37 -12.46 14.90
N VAL A 16 -18.72 -13.58 15.20
CA VAL A 16 -17.60 -13.65 16.15
C VAL A 16 -16.30 -13.11 15.54
N ASN A 17 -16.13 -13.20 14.22
CA ASN A 17 -14.91 -12.80 13.53
C ASN A 17 -15.00 -11.46 12.79
N SER A 18 -16.17 -10.82 12.75
CA SER A 18 -16.33 -9.48 12.18
C SER A 18 -15.58 -8.45 13.02
N PRO A 19 -14.81 -7.54 12.40
CA PRO A 19 -14.24 -6.43 13.12
C PRO A 19 -15.34 -5.58 13.77
N ARG A 20 -15.12 -5.17 15.02
CA ARG A 20 -15.96 -4.15 15.66
C ARG A 20 -15.31 -2.80 15.47
N VAL A 21 -16.04 -1.88 14.86
CA VAL A 21 -15.55 -0.53 14.56
C VAL A 21 -16.32 0.45 15.43
N VAL A 22 -15.60 1.36 16.08
CA VAL A 22 -16.19 2.42 16.89
C VAL A 22 -15.56 3.73 16.46
N VAL A 23 -16.39 4.67 16.02
CA VAL A 23 -15.97 6.04 15.68
C VAL A 23 -16.42 6.97 16.80
N ASP A 24 -15.46 7.63 17.44
CA ASP A 24 -15.66 8.53 18.58
C ASP A 24 -15.08 9.92 18.28
N ASN A 25 -15.97 10.89 18.13
CA ASN A 25 -15.60 12.29 17.89
C ASN A 25 -15.42 13.11 19.17
N ASP A 26 -15.74 12.56 20.34
CA ASP A 26 -15.66 13.23 21.64
C ASP A 26 -14.39 12.86 22.42
N ALA A 27 -13.80 11.69 22.14
CA ALA A 27 -12.60 11.19 22.81
C ALA A 27 -11.34 12.07 22.66
N CYS A 28 -11.25 12.89 21.61
CA CYS A 28 -10.11 13.79 21.37
C CYS A 28 -10.62 15.15 20.91
N GLU A 29 -10.02 16.25 21.35
CA GLU A 29 -10.47 17.60 20.97
C GLU A 29 -10.26 17.92 19.48
N HIS A 30 -9.20 17.38 18.87
CA HIS A 30 -8.71 17.81 17.55
C HIS A 30 -8.76 16.73 16.46
N ALA A 31 -9.11 15.49 16.78
CA ALA A 31 -9.17 14.39 15.81
C ALA A 31 -10.39 13.49 16.05
N THR A 32 -10.82 12.81 15.00
CA THR A 32 -11.80 11.72 15.09
C THR A 32 -11.07 10.45 15.50
N VAL A 33 -11.54 9.76 16.53
CA VAL A 33 -10.92 8.52 17.01
C VAL A 33 -11.65 7.32 16.41
N ILE A 34 -10.92 6.45 15.72
CA ILE A 34 -11.45 5.21 15.15
C ILE A 34 -10.79 4.05 15.88
N GLN A 35 -11.59 3.25 16.58
CA GLN A 35 -11.14 2.00 17.19
C GLN A 35 -11.64 0.83 16.35
N VAL A 36 -10.74 -0.11 16.07
CA VAL A 36 -11.02 -1.35 15.35
C VAL A 36 -10.54 -2.54 16.18
N ASP A 37 -11.48 -3.35 16.64
CA ASP A 37 -11.23 -4.58 17.38
C ASP A 37 -11.46 -5.79 16.47
N THR A 38 -10.49 -6.71 16.37
CA THR A 38 -10.60 -7.89 15.50
C THR A 38 -9.92 -9.13 16.08
N VAL A 39 -10.44 -10.30 15.71
CA VAL A 39 -9.90 -11.62 16.10
C VAL A 39 -8.91 -12.14 15.04
N LYS A 40 -8.85 -11.54 13.85
CA LYS A 40 -7.97 -11.98 12.74
C LYS A 40 -6.61 -11.28 12.79
N ARG A 41 -5.56 -12.10 12.85
CA ARG A 41 -4.18 -11.72 13.19
C ARG A 41 -3.36 -11.00 12.12
N GLN A 42 -3.70 -11.14 10.83
CA GLN A 42 -2.71 -10.94 9.75
C GLN A 42 -3.10 -9.95 8.65
N VAL A 43 -4.40 -9.76 8.39
CA VAL A 43 -4.88 -8.96 7.25
C VAL A 43 -5.50 -7.62 7.69
N ALA A 44 -5.93 -7.53 8.95
CA ALA A 44 -6.72 -6.41 9.44
C ALA A 44 -5.96 -5.08 9.56
N LEU A 45 -4.71 -5.04 10.05
CA LEU A 45 -4.02 -3.75 10.22
C LEU A 45 -3.77 -3.08 8.86
N LEU A 46 -3.30 -3.85 7.88
CA LEU A 46 -3.08 -3.33 6.54
C LEU A 46 -4.41 -2.94 5.88
N GLU A 47 -5.45 -3.76 5.98
CA GLU A 47 -6.79 -3.45 5.46
C GLU A 47 -7.35 -2.15 6.06
N VAL A 48 -7.23 -1.96 7.38
CA VAL A 48 -7.71 -0.75 8.04
C VAL A 48 -6.94 0.47 7.52
N VAL A 49 -5.61 0.39 7.49
CA VAL A 49 -4.77 1.50 7.02
C VAL A 49 -5.01 1.79 5.53
N GLN A 50 -5.31 0.76 4.71
CA GLN A 50 -5.73 0.90 3.31
C GLN A 50 -7.02 1.70 3.19
N VAL A 51 -8.08 1.29 3.89
CA VAL A 51 -9.38 1.97 3.85
C VAL A 51 -9.24 3.43 4.27
N LEU A 52 -8.53 3.72 5.37
CA LEU A 52 -8.32 5.09 5.82
C LEU A 52 -7.53 5.91 4.79
N THR A 53 -6.56 5.29 4.13
CA THR A 53 -5.74 5.91 3.08
C THR A 53 -6.55 6.20 1.81
N ASP A 54 -7.43 5.28 1.41
CA ASP A 54 -8.28 5.42 0.22
C ASP A 54 -9.36 6.49 0.39
N LEU A 55 -9.80 6.70 1.64
CA LEU A 55 -10.66 7.82 2.03
C LEU A 55 -9.91 9.15 2.19
N ASN A 56 -8.61 9.19 1.87
CA ASN A 56 -7.72 10.36 2.02
C ASN A 56 -7.69 10.94 3.45
N LEU A 57 -7.84 10.08 4.46
CA LEU A 57 -7.77 10.51 5.85
C LEU A 57 -6.31 10.53 6.33
N ALA A 58 -5.95 11.60 7.05
CA ALA A 58 -4.63 11.74 7.65
C ALA A 58 -4.61 11.08 9.03
N ILE A 59 -3.71 10.11 9.24
CA ILE A 59 -3.53 9.43 10.53
C ILE A 59 -2.48 10.18 11.34
N THR A 60 -2.91 10.92 12.35
CA THR A 60 -2.02 11.74 13.19
C THR A 60 -1.37 10.95 14.32
N LYS A 61 -2.12 9.98 14.87
CA LYS A 61 -1.64 9.04 15.88
C LYS A 61 -2.27 7.67 15.65
N ALA A 62 -1.53 6.61 15.95
CA ALA A 62 -2.08 5.26 15.97
C ALA A 62 -1.48 4.45 17.11
N TYR A 63 -2.29 3.58 17.69
CA TYR A 63 -1.86 2.58 18.67
C TYR A 63 -2.36 1.23 18.20
N MET A 64 -1.44 0.28 18.04
CA MET A 64 -1.74 -1.11 17.73
C MET A 64 -1.41 -1.96 18.95
N SER A 65 -2.29 -2.88 19.31
CA SER A 65 -2.00 -3.84 20.37
C SER A 65 -2.65 -5.19 20.09
N SER A 66 -1.93 -6.26 20.40
CA SER A 66 -2.39 -7.63 20.29
C SER A 66 -2.05 -8.42 21.54
N ASP A 67 -3.01 -9.20 22.04
CA ASP A 67 -2.78 -10.20 23.09
C ASP A 67 -2.54 -11.62 22.50
N GLY A 68 -2.40 -11.72 21.18
CA GLY A 68 -2.25 -12.97 20.43
C GLY A 68 -3.56 -13.56 19.89
N VAL A 69 -4.71 -13.16 20.44
CA VAL A 69 -6.05 -13.60 19.99
C VAL A 69 -6.85 -12.41 19.47
N TRP A 70 -6.80 -11.29 20.18
CA TRP A 70 -7.46 -10.04 19.85
C TRP A 70 -6.45 -9.00 19.41
N PHE A 71 -6.91 -8.14 18.51
CA PHE A 71 -6.21 -6.96 18.02
C PHE A 71 -7.10 -5.77 18.29
N MET A 72 -6.54 -4.78 18.96
CA MET A 72 -7.17 -3.48 19.18
C MET A 72 -6.27 -2.45 18.53
N ASN A 73 -6.81 -1.78 17.52
CA ASN A 73 -6.12 -0.70 16.82
C ASN A 73 -6.91 0.59 16.99
N VAL A 74 -6.26 1.65 17.42
CA VAL A 74 -6.89 2.97 17.64
C VAL A 74 -6.17 3.98 16.76
N PHE A 75 -6.91 4.67 15.90
CA PHE A 75 -6.40 5.66 14.96
C PHE A 75 -7.02 7.03 15.26
N TYR A 76 -6.18 8.06 15.31
CA TYR A 76 -6.59 9.44 15.43
C TYR A 76 -6.50 10.06 14.05
N VAL A 77 -7.65 10.29 13.42
CA VAL A 77 -7.73 10.71 12.03
C VAL A 77 -8.29 12.12 11.88
N THR A 78 -7.83 12.80 10.85
CA THR A 78 -8.37 14.08 10.39
C THR A 78 -8.63 14.03 8.88
N ASP A 79 -9.39 14.99 8.38
CA ASP A 79 -9.42 15.29 6.95
C ASP A 79 -8.07 15.89 6.47
N ASP A 80 -7.98 16.19 5.18
CA ASP A 80 -6.82 16.82 4.53
C ASP A 80 -6.57 18.27 4.97
N HIS A 81 -7.52 18.88 5.69
CA HIS A 81 -7.42 20.19 6.29
C HIS A 81 -7.08 20.15 7.79
N GLY A 82 -6.88 18.95 8.36
CA GLY A 82 -6.57 18.76 9.77
C GLY A 82 -7.76 18.87 10.72
N ASN A 83 -8.99 18.81 10.21
CA ASN A 83 -10.21 18.84 11.02
C ASN A 83 -10.76 17.44 11.29
N LYS A 84 -11.64 17.35 12.29
CA LYS A 84 -12.43 16.15 12.56
C LYS A 84 -13.36 15.82 11.40
N ILE A 85 -13.56 14.53 11.19
CA ILE A 85 -14.57 14.00 10.27
C ILE A 85 -15.92 14.14 10.96
N ARG A 86 -16.75 15.07 10.48
CA ARG A 86 -18.12 15.31 10.99
C ARG A 86 -19.21 14.90 10.01
N ASP A 87 -18.81 14.53 8.79
CA ASP A 87 -19.74 14.06 7.78
C ASP A 87 -20.19 12.64 8.14
N GLU A 88 -21.46 12.50 8.54
CA GLU A 88 -22.10 11.23 8.88
C GLU A 88 -22.08 10.22 7.73
N GLY A 89 -22.07 10.71 6.48
CA GLY A 89 -21.87 9.88 5.30
C GLY A 89 -20.51 9.22 5.36
N ILE A 90 -19.43 10.00 5.50
CA ILE A 90 -18.06 9.48 5.58
C ILE A 90 -17.89 8.54 6.78
N ILE A 91 -18.45 8.86 7.95
CA ILE A 91 -18.38 8.01 9.14
C ILE A 91 -19.03 6.64 8.88
N ASN A 92 -20.27 6.61 8.37
CA ASN A 92 -20.96 5.37 8.02
C ASN A 92 -20.22 4.59 6.93
N CYS A 93 -19.53 5.29 6.03
CA CYS A 93 -18.69 4.68 5.01
C CYS A 93 -17.46 3.99 5.64
N ILE A 94 -16.77 4.64 6.58
CA ILE A 94 -15.67 4.04 7.34
C ILE A 94 -16.14 2.78 8.07
N GLU A 95 -17.24 2.89 8.84
CA GLU A 95 -17.78 1.76 9.61
C GLU A 95 -18.09 0.58 8.69
N LYS A 96 -18.84 0.81 7.60
CA LYS A 96 -19.16 -0.27 6.66
C LYS A 96 -17.92 -0.87 6.01
N ALA A 97 -16.95 -0.05 5.61
CA ALA A 97 -15.72 -0.49 4.96
C ALA A 97 -14.85 -1.36 5.86
N LEU A 98 -14.86 -1.08 7.17
CA LEU A 98 -14.06 -1.79 8.14
C LEU A 98 -14.80 -2.97 8.80
N GLU A 99 -16.12 -2.94 8.90
CA GLU A 99 -16.94 -4.03 9.48
C GLU A 99 -17.25 -5.16 8.50
N ASN A 100 -17.38 -4.83 7.20
CA ASN A 100 -17.56 -5.83 6.15
C ASN A 100 -16.22 -6.07 5.44
N ASP A 101 -15.81 -7.34 5.34
CA ASP A 101 -14.74 -7.82 4.43
C ASP A 101 -15.00 -7.41 2.93
N ALA A 102 -16.08 -6.68 2.61
CA ALA A 102 -16.56 -6.42 1.25
C ALA A 102 -17.14 -5.01 0.99
N CYS A 103 -17.01 -4.03 1.90
CA CYS A 103 -17.52 -2.68 1.59
C CYS A 103 -16.40 -1.77 1.07
N MET A 104 -16.13 -1.87 -0.23
CA MET A 104 -15.43 -0.80 -0.94
C MET A 104 -16.38 0.40 -0.99
N VAL A 105 -16.17 1.38 -0.12
CA VAL A 105 -17.02 2.56 -0.10
C VAL A 105 -16.45 3.64 -1.00
N ASN A 106 -17.19 3.91 -2.08
CA ASN A 106 -17.06 5.12 -2.86
C ASN A 106 -17.58 6.31 -2.04
N SER A 107 -16.69 7.13 -1.50
CA SER A 107 -17.03 8.45 -0.91
C SER A 107 -16.34 9.64 -1.59
N THR A 108 -15.49 9.41 -2.60
CA THR A 108 -14.64 10.47 -3.19
C THR A 108 -14.76 10.66 -4.70
N GLY A 109 -15.78 10.10 -5.37
CA GLY A 109 -15.96 10.36 -6.81
C GLY A 109 -14.77 9.93 -7.68
N LYS A 110 -13.92 9.02 -7.19
CA LYS A 110 -13.02 8.25 -8.05
C LYS A 110 -13.90 7.28 -8.82
N ILE A 111 -13.81 7.39 -10.15
CA ILE A 111 -14.61 6.66 -11.12
C ILE A 111 -14.65 5.18 -10.72
N LEU A 112 -15.87 4.65 -10.62
CA LEU A 112 -16.14 3.24 -10.82
C LEU A 112 -15.50 2.89 -12.15
N LEU A 113 -14.25 2.44 -12.13
CA LEU A 113 -13.60 1.89 -13.31
C LEU A 113 -14.38 0.61 -13.55
N SER A 114 -15.36 0.73 -14.45
CA SER A 114 -16.14 -0.37 -14.93
C SER A 114 -15.20 -1.49 -15.36
N LYS A 115 -15.74 -2.70 -15.47
CA LYS A 115 -15.02 -3.92 -15.85
C LYS A 115 -14.47 -3.89 -17.30
N ASP A 116 -14.08 -2.73 -17.79
CA ASP A 116 -13.83 -2.42 -19.19
C ASP A 116 -12.41 -1.86 -19.41
N HIS A 117 -11.47 -2.11 -18.50
CA HIS A 117 -10.08 -1.65 -18.66
C HIS A 117 -9.08 -2.79 -18.45
N ASN A 118 -8.06 -2.88 -19.30
CA ASN A 118 -6.94 -3.77 -19.03
C ASN A 118 -5.97 -3.10 -18.07
N LEU A 119 -5.31 -3.90 -17.25
CA LEU A 119 -4.25 -3.46 -16.36
C LEU A 119 -2.90 -3.84 -16.94
N ILE A 120 -2.00 -2.87 -17.06
CA ILE A 120 -0.59 -3.08 -17.38
C ILE A 120 0.24 -2.85 -16.13
N GLU A 121 1.08 -3.82 -15.79
CA GLU A 121 2.10 -3.67 -14.75
C GLU A 121 3.48 -3.68 -15.40
N LEU A 122 4.27 -2.65 -15.11
CA LEU A 122 5.62 -2.46 -15.63
C LEU A 122 6.61 -2.38 -14.48
N THR A 123 7.73 -3.08 -14.58
CA THR A 123 8.87 -2.91 -13.67
C THR A 123 10.17 -2.98 -14.46
N GLY A 124 11.07 -2.04 -14.22
CA GLY A 124 12.37 -1.99 -14.88
C GLY A 124 13.31 -0.97 -14.25
N THR A 125 14.41 -0.71 -14.94
CA THR A 125 15.39 0.31 -14.55
C THR A 125 14.90 1.68 -15.00
N ASP A 126 14.85 2.61 -14.05
CA ASP A 126 14.50 4.00 -14.36
C ASP A 126 15.61 4.67 -15.16
N ARG A 127 15.21 5.42 -16.19
CA ARG A 127 16.14 6.20 -17.02
C ARG A 127 15.42 7.39 -17.66
N PRO A 128 16.14 8.47 -17.97
CA PRO A 128 15.59 9.57 -18.73
C PRO A 128 14.92 9.09 -20.03
N GLY A 129 13.69 9.55 -20.27
CA GLY A 129 12.92 9.21 -21.47
C GLY A 129 12.09 7.92 -21.39
N LEU A 130 12.26 7.07 -20.37
CA LEU A 130 11.53 5.81 -20.24
C LEU A 130 10.01 5.99 -20.35
N LEU A 131 9.46 6.91 -19.56
CA LEU A 131 8.03 7.19 -19.58
C LEU A 131 7.55 7.69 -20.95
N SER A 132 8.34 8.54 -21.61
CA SER A 132 8.01 9.05 -22.95
C SER A 132 7.91 7.92 -23.97
N GLU A 133 8.83 6.95 -23.92
CA GLU A 133 8.82 5.78 -24.81
C GLU A 133 7.62 4.86 -24.52
N VAL A 134 7.28 4.65 -23.25
CA VAL A 134 6.08 3.90 -22.85
C VAL A 134 4.81 4.57 -23.39
N CYS A 135 4.67 5.89 -23.19
CA CYS A 135 3.54 6.65 -23.73
C CYS A 135 3.47 6.60 -25.25
N ALA A 136 4.62 6.67 -25.95
CA ALA A 136 4.68 6.56 -27.40
C ALA A 136 4.16 5.20 -27.89
N VAL A 137 4.55 4.09 -27.24
CA VAL A 137 4.05 2.74 -27.56
C VAL A 137 2.54 2.65 -27.37
N LEU A 138 2.01 3.13 -26.23
CA LEU A 138 0.58 3.06 -25.96
C LEU A 138 -0.23 3.92 -26.96
N THR A 139 0.29 5.09 -27.32
CA THR A 139 -0.34 6.00 -28.29
C THR A 139 -0.34 5.40 -29.71
N ASP A 140 0.79 4.85 -30.16
CA ASP A 140 0.92 4.24 -31.49
C ASP A 140 -0.01 3.03 -31.66
N LEU A 141 -0.20 2.26 -30.58
CA LEU A 141 -1.12 1.12 -30.54
C LEU A 141 -2.58 1.50 -30.27
N ARG A 142 -2.91 2.80 -30.30
CA ARG A 142 -4.28 3.31 -30.12
C ARG A 142 -4.88 2.82 -28.79
N CYS A 143 -4.10 2.90 -27.72
CA CYS A 143 -4.57 2.65 -26.36
C CYS A 143 -4.85 3.99 -25.69
N ASN A 144 -6.01 4.12 -25.06
CA ASN A 144 -6.33 5.26 -24.20
C ASN A 144 -5.94 4.93 -22.75
N VAL A 145 -5.23 5.83 -22.09
CA VAL A 145 -4.78 5.66 -20.69
C VAL A 145 -5.82 6.29 -19.77
N VAL A 146 -6.52 5.45 -19.00
CA VAL A 146 -7.59 5.89 -18.10
C VAL A 146 -7.03 6.38 -16.76
N ASN A 147 -6.01 5.68 -16.25
CA ASN A 147 -5.31 6.03 -15.03
C ASN A 147 -3.90 5.43 -15.07
N ALA A 148 -2.92 6.11 -14.50
CA ALA A 148 -1.55 5.61 -14.38
C ALA A 148 -0.94 6.09 -13.05
N GLU A 149 -0.41 5.15 -12.27
CA GLU A 149 0.41 5.45 -11.10
C GLU A 149 1.82 4.89 -11.33
N ILE A 150 2.83 5.72 -11.15
CA ILE A 150 4.23 5.42 -11.50
C ILE A 150 5.13 5.83 -10.34
N TRP A 151 5.96 4.90 -9.86
CA TRP A 151 6.95 5.12 -8.81
C TRP A 151 8.36 4.93 -9.34
N ALA A 152 9.28 5.77 -8.87
CA ALA A 152 10.71 5.65 -9.15
C ALA A 152 11.53 5.84 -7.86
N HIS A 153 12.47 4.95 -7.60
CA HIS A 153 13.37 5.00 -6.44
C HIS A 153 14.61 4.14 -6.70
N ASN A 154 15.80 4.63 -6.33
CA ASN A 154 17.09 3.92 -6.50
C ASN A 154 17.28 3.29 -7.89
N ALA A 155 17.07 4.08 -8.95
CA ALA A 155 17.13 3.65 -10.34
C ALA A 155 16.16 2.51 -10.73
N ARG A 156 15.13 2.24 -9.92
CA ARG A 156 14.04 1.32 -10.25
C ARG A 156 12.78 2.11 -10.53
N ALA A 157 12.02 1.66 -11.54
CA ALA A 157 10.71 2.19 -11.86
C ALA A 157 9.66 1.07 -11.82
N ALA A 158 8.49 1.39 -11.28
CA ALA A 158 7.29 0.55 -11.34
C ALA A 158 6.10 1.38 -11.80
N ALA A 159 5.23 0.82 -12.63
CA ALA A 159 4.01 1.48 -13.07
C ALA A 159 2.82 0.52 -13.12
N VAL A 160 1.66 1.03 -12.72
CA VAL A 160 0.36 0.38 -12.86
C VAL A 160 -0.51 1.29 -13.73
N ILE A 161 -0.88 0.81 -14.92
CA ILE A 161 -1.53 1.61 -15.96
C ILE A 161 -2.83 0.92 -16.38
N HIS A 162 -3.94 1.62 -16.24
CA HIS A 162 -5.25 1.19 -16.73
C HIS A 162 -5.45 1.71 -18.14
N ILE A 163 -5.73 0.82 -19.10
CA ILE A 163 -5.89 1.18 -20.50
C ILE A 163 -7.21 0.67 -21.10
N THR A 164 -7.66 1.36 -22.12
CA THR A 164 -8.78 0.99 -23.00
C THR A 164 -8.35 1.01 -24.45
N ASP A 165 -9.09 0.31 -25.31
CA ASP A 165 -8.99 0.52 -26.74
C ASP A 165 -9.54 1.90 -27.11
N GLN A 166 -8.76 2.72 -27.83
CA GLN A 166 -9.16 4.08 -28.20
C GLN A 166 -10.40 4.09 -29.11
N SER A 167 -10.62 3.05 -29.91
CA SER A 167 -11.73 3.00 -30.87
C SER A 167 -13.05 2.60 -30.23
N THR A 168 -13.03 1.71 -29.22
CA THR A 168 -14.24 1.22 -28.56
C THR A 168 -14.49 1.87 -27.21
N GLY A 169 -13.46 2.42 -26.57
CA GLY A 169 -13.51 2.89 -25.18
C GLY A 169 -13.61 1.78 -24.14
N ALA A 170 -13.46 0.52 -24.54
CA ALA A 170 -13.61 -0.67 -23.69
C ALA A 170 -12.30 -1.46 -23.55
N ALA A 171 -12.33 -2.57 -22.82
CA ALA A 171 -11.18 -3.43 -22.64
C ALA A 171 -10.73 -4.00 -23.99
N ILE A 172 -9.42 -4.07 -24.19
CA ILE A 172 -8.81 -4.74 -25.33
C ILE A 172 -8.95 -6.24 -25.13
N GLU A 173 -9.76 -6.88 -25.98
CA GLU A 173 -9.97 -8.32 -25.98
C GLU A 173 -9.08 -9.06 -26.99
N ASP A 174 -8.55 -8.37 -28.02
CA ASP A 174 -7.72 -9.02 -29.05
C ASP A 174 -6.37 -9.49 -28.44
N PRO A 175 -6.14 -10.81 -28.30
CA PRO A 175 -4.92 -11.33 -27.70
C PRO A 175 -3.67 -10.99 -28.52
N ARG A 176 -3.80 -10.75 -29.83
CA ARG A 176 -2.68 -10.35 -30.68
C ARG A 176 -2.25 -8.91 -30.39
N LYS A 177 -3.21 -8.01 -30.19
CA LYS A 177 -2.94 -6.63 -29.78
C LYS A 177 -2.30 -6.61 -28.39
N LEU A 178 -2.84 -7.34 -27.42
CA LEU A 178 -2.26 -7.47 -26.08
C LEU A 178 -0.83 -8.03 -26.12
N SER A 179 -0.59 -9.08 -26.93
CA SER A 179 0.76 -9.63 -27.10
C SER A 179 1.74 -8.64 -27.75
N LEU A 180 1.26 -7.81 -28.69
CA LEU A 180 2.07 -6.79 -29.33
C LEU A 180 2.44 -5.67 -28.33
N ILE A 181 1.47 -5.18 -27.56
CA ILE A 181 1.69 -4.20 -26.48
C ILE A 181 2.75 -4.74 -25.53
N LYS A 182 2.55 -5.97 -25.00
CA LYS A 182 3.48 -6.60 -24.07
C LYS A 182 4.89 -6.69 -24.63
N LYS A 183 5.04 -7.10 -25.90
CA LYS A 183 6.33 -7.22 -26.57
C LYS A 183 7.03 -5.87 -26.75
N LEU A 184 6.31 -4.83 -27.18
CA LEU A 184 6.88 -3.51 -27.41
C LEU A 184 7.29 -2.84 -26.09
N LEU A 185 6.45 -2.91 -25.06
CA LEU A 185 6.79 -2.41 -23.72
C LEU A 185 7.97 -3.16 -23.11
N TYR A 186 8.04 -4.48 -23.30
CA TYR A 186 9.20 -5.25 -22.85
C TYR A 186 10.50 -4.78 -23.52
N ASN A 187 10.47 -4.47 -24.82
CA ASN A 187 11.64 -3.94 -25.52
C ASN A 187 12.05 -2.55 -25.03
N VAL A 188 11.08 -1.68 -24.70
CA VAL A 188 11.34 -0.37 -24.09
C VAL A 188 12.00 -0.53 -22.72
N LEU A 189 11.55 -1.48 -21.90
CA LEU A 189 12.11 -1.67 -20.56
C LEU A 189 13.42 -2.45 -20.55
N LYS A 190 13.75 -3.15 -21.63
CA LYS A 190 14.98 -3.92 -21.75
C LYS A 190 16.15 -2.95 -21.93
N ASP A 191 16.73 -2.55 -20.81
CA ASP A 191 18.03 -1.90 -20.82
C ASP A 191 19.16 -2.93 -21.05
N HIS A 192 20.19 -2.53 -21.78
CA HIS A 192 21.33 -3.39 -22.11
C HIS A 192 22.38 -3.45 -20.98
N GLY A 193 22.24 -2.60 -19.95
CA GLY A 193 23.16 -2.51 -18.81
C GLY A 193 22.71 -3.19 -17.51
N ASP A 194 21.43 -3.50 -17.34
CA ASP A 194 20.91 -4.18 -16.13
C ASP A 194 20.81 -5.70 -16.34
N PHE A 195 21.29 -6.46 -15.35
CA PHE A 195 21.15 -7.91 -15.31
C PHE A 195 19.72 -8.36 -14.91
N ARG A 196 18.89 -7.46 -14.38
CA ARG A 196 17.52 -7.76 -13.98
C ARG A 196 16.57 -7.70 -15.17
N THR A 197 15.83 -8.79 -15.37
CA THR A 197 14.82 -8.87 -16.41
C THR A 197 13.66 -7.93 -16.11
N PRO A 198 13.26 -7.05 -17.05
CA PRO A 198 12.08 -6.21 -16.87
C PRO A 198 10.81 -7.07 -16.84
N ILE A 199 9.82 -6.61 -16.08
CA ILE A 199 8.52 -7.28 -15.95
C ILE A 199 7.49 -6.45 -16.70
N VAL A 200 6.77 -7.11 -17.60
CA VAL A 200 5.56 -6.59 -18.25
C VAL A 200 4.46 -7.61 -18.11
N SER A 201 3.41 -7.27 -17.37
CA SER A 201 2.19 -8.06 -17.27
C SER A 201 1.03 -7.26 -17.85
N ILE A 202 0.11 -7.95 -18.50
CA ILE A 202 -1.17 -7.37 -18.90
C ILE A 202 -2.24 -8.35 -18.45
N SER A 203 -3.18 -7.88 -17.64
CA SER A 203 -4.28 -8.67 -17.13
C SER A 203 -5.63 -8.10 -17.56
N ALA A 204 -6.65 -8.96 -17.47
CA ALA A 204 -8.04 -8.57 -17.55
C ALA A 204 -8.38 -7.56 -16.42
N PRO A 205 -9.49 -6.83 -16.52
CA PRO A 205 -9.95 -5.94 -15.46
C PRO A 205 -10.00 -6.66 -14.12
N VAL A 206 -9.15 -6.24 -13.19
CA VAL A 206 -9.09 -6.73 -11.81
C VAL A 206 -9.02 -5.51 -10.92
N GLU A 207 -9.85 -5.51 -9.88
CA GLU A 207 -9.82 -4.49 -8.85
C GLU A 207 -8.59 -4.73 -7.98
N ILE A 208 -7.63 -3.82 -8.04
CA ILE A 208 -6.42 -3.86 -7.23
C ILE A 208 -6.25 -2.53 -6.50
N HIS A 209 -5.80 -2.58 -5.25
CA HIS A 209 -5.34 -1.38 -4.57
C HIS A 209 -3.99 -0.97 -5.17
N THR A 210 -3.99 0.03 -6.05
CA THR A 210 -2.82 0.43 -6.85
C THR A 210 -1.57 0.72 -6.01
N GLY A 211 -1.71 1.51 -4.94
CA GLY A 211 -0.60 1.79 -4.03
C GLY A 211 0.01 0.55 -3.36
N ARG A 212 -0.81 -0.43 -2.98
CA ARG A 212 -0.36 -1.71 -2.40
C ARG A 212 0.39 -2.54 -3.44
N ARG A 213 -0.12 -2.55 -4.67
CA ARG A 213 0.52 -3.29 -5.76
C ARG A 213 1.87 -2.70 -6.14
N LEU A 214 1.97 -1.37 -6.20
CA LEU A 214 3.24 -0.68 -6.45
C LEU A 214 4.29 -0.96 -5.36
N HIS A 215 3.90 -1.05 -4.08
CA HIS A 215 4.79 -1.50 -3.00
C HIS A 215 5.38 -2.89 -3.29
N GLN A 216 4.51 -3.86 -3.62
CA GLN A 216 4.96 -5.22 -3.94
C GLN A 216 5.89 -5.26 -5.15
N MET A 217 5.59 -4.46 -6.18
CA MET A 217 6.42 -4.37 -7.38
C MET A 217 7.79 -3.77 -7.07
N MET A 218 7.86 -2.66 -6.32
CA MET A 218 9.12 -2.03 -5.93
C MET A 218 9.95 -2.93 -5.02
N PHE A 219 9.32 -3.58 -4.04
CA PHE A 219 9.98 -4.55 -3.17
C PHE A 219 10.55 -5.74 -3.97
N ALA A 220 9.77 -6.32 -4.88
CA ALA A 220 10.24 -7.38 -5.78
C ALA A 220 11.36 -6.91 -6.71
N ALA A 221 11.33 -5.63 -7.11
CA ALA A 221 12.37 -4.98 -7.88
C ALA A 221 13.65 -4.67 -7.07
N ARG A 222 13.64 -4.94 -5.75
CA ARG A 222 14.66 -4.62 -4.75
C ARG A 222 15.20 -3.20 -4.87
N ASP A 223 14.28 -2.24 -4.90
CA ASP A 223 14.60 -0.82 -4.86
C ASP A 223 15.31 -0.40 -3.55
N PHE A 224 15.18 -1.16 -2.48
CA PHE A 224 15.89 -0.91 -1.23
C PHE A 224 17.42 -1.10 -1.33
N GLU A 225 17.91 -1.84 -2.33
CA GLU A 225 19.34 -1.98 -2.58
C GLU A 225 19.86 -0.71 -3.28
N ARG A 226 20.65 0.11 -2.58
CA ARG A 226 21.24 1.32 -3.17
C ARG A 226 22.45 0.98 -4.05
N PRO A 227 22.66 1.69 -5.17
CA PRO A 227 23.94 1.67 -5.85
C PRO A 227 25.03 2.29 -4.95
N ASP A 228 26.22 1.68 -4.90
CA ASP A 228 27.36 2.10 -4.05
C ASP A 228 27.87 3.54 -4.30
N SER A 229 27.28 4.28 -5.25
CA SER A 229 27.80 5.54 -5.78
C SER A 229 26.98 6.80 -5.48
N GLU A 230 25.81 6.67 -4.83
CA GLU A 230 24.97 7.84 -4.50
C GLU A 230 25.09 8.24 -3.03
N ILE A 231 26.04 9.13 -2.74
CA ILE A 231 26.03 9.95 -1.53
C ILE A 231 24.99 11.05 -1.76
N ASP A 232 23.71 10.69 -1.69
CA ASP A 232 22.65 11.69 -1.74
C ASP A 232 22.67 12.49 -0.43
N GLY A 233 22.62 13.82 -0.55
CA GLY A 233 22.60 14.77 0.57
C GLY A 233 21.23 14.88 1.24
N SER A 234 20.26 14.04 0.87
CA SER A 234 18.95 13.99 1.53
C SER A 234 19.06 13.42 2.94
N VAL A 235 18.29 14.02 3.85
CA VAL A 235 18.19 13.57 5.24
C VAL A 235 17.47 12.23 5.24
N ARG A 236 18.23 11.14 5.36
CA ARG A 236 17.68 9.79 5.41
C ARG A 236 16.75 9.63 6.63
N PRO A 237 15.67 8.84 6.49
CA PRO A 237 14.90 8.37 7.63
C PRO A 237 15.83 7.62 8.60
N ASP A 238 15.76 7.99 9.87
CA ASP A 238 16.48 7.28 10.93
C ASP A 238 15.66 6.05 11.31
N VAL A 239 16.20 4.86 11.03
CA VAL A 239 15.52 3.59 11.30
C VAL A 239 16.46 2.71 12.10
N THR A 240 15.99 2.22 13.25
CA THR A 240 16.73 1.28 14.08
C THR A 240 15.92 0.00 14.29
N VAL A 241 16.64 -1.13 14.30
CA VAL A 241 16.05 -2.45 14.49
C VAL A 241 16.81 -3.12 15.62
N LEU A 242 16.13 -3.37 16.74
CA LEU A 242 16.71 -3.91 17.95
C LEU A 242 15.93 -5.14 18.38
N ASP A 243 16.63 -6.17 18.84
CA ASP A 243 15.96 -7.28 19.51
C ASP A 243 15.52 -6.83 20.91
N CYS A 244 14.36 -7.29 21.36
CA CYS A 244 13.92 -7.16 22.75
C CYS A 244 14.17 -8.48 23.52
N PRO A 245 15.24 -8.59 24.31
CA PRO A 245 15.52 -9.79 25.09
C PRO A 245 14.36 -10.05 26.07
N GLY A 246 13.76 -11.24 25.98
CA GLY A 246 12.73 -11.71 26.92
C GLY A 246 11.27 -11.50 26.49
N ARG A 247 10.99 -10.92 25.31
CA ARG A 247 9.61 -10.84 24.76
C ARG A 247 9.44 -11.43 23.35
N ASP A 248 10.46 -12.09 22.82
CA ASP A 248 10.47 -12.70 21.47
C ASP A 248 9.99 -11.75 20.36
N TYR A 249 10.28 -10.45 20.50
CA TYR A 249 9.95 -9.41 19.52
C TYR A 249 11.22 -8.74 19.01
N THR A 250 11.14 -8.28 17.77
CA THR A 250 12.03 -7.27 17.22
C THR A 250 11.32 -5.92 17.32
N VAL A 251 12.02 -4.90 17.81
CA VAL A 251 11.54 -3.53 17.86
C VAL A 251 12.13 -2.77 16.69
N VAL A 252 11.25 -2.18 15.90
CA VAL A 252 11.60 -1.28 14.81
C VAL A 252 11.17 0.12 15.21
N THR A 253 12.11 1.07 15.22
CA THR A 253 11.77 2.48 15.34
C THR A 253 12.15 3.21 14.07
N ALA A 254 11.30 4.12 13.60
CA ALA A 254 11.51 4.93 12.43
C ALA A 254 11.14 6.39 12.71
N THR A 255 12.09 7.29 12.48
CA THR A 255 11.90 8.74 12.56
C THR A 255 12.11 9.35 11.18
N SER A 256 11.16 10.15 10.73
CA SER A 256 11.20 10.77 9.40
C SER A 256 10.42 12.07 9.35
N ILE A 257 10.48 12.76 8.21
CA ILE A 257 9.57 13.86 7.92
C ILE A 257 8.17 13.26 7.69
N ASP A 258 7.16 13.81 8.36
CA ASP A 258 5.79 13.35 8.19
C ASP A 258 5.26 13.69 6.79
N ARG A 259 4.46 12.78 6.24
CA ARG A 259 3.86 12.92 4.93
C ARG A 259 2.61 12.05 4.80
N PRO A 260 1.69 12.38 3.86
CA PRO A 260 0.56 11.52 3.57
C PRO A 260 0.98 10.06 3.30
N LYS A 261 0.16 9.12 3.79
CA LYS A 261 0.31 7.67 3.57
C LYS A 261 1.58 7.05 4.16
N LEU A 262 2.28 7.75 5.05
CA LEU A 262 3.50 7.24 5.67
C LEU A 262 3.26 5.93 6.44
N LEU A 263 2.19 5.85 7.24
CA LEU A 263 1.83 4.64 7.96
C LEU A 263 1.48 3.48 7.01
N PHE A 264 0.77 3.78 5.92
CA PHE A 264 0.45 2.79 4.90
C PHE A 264 1.72 2.20 4.29
N ASP A 265 2.71 3.04 4.00
CA ASP A 265 3.94 2.60 3.36
C ASP A 265 4.81 1.72 4.28
N THR A 266 4.90 2.05 5.57
CA THR A 266 5.65 1.25 6.55
C THR A 266 4.96 -0.08 6.86
N VAL A 267 3.63 -0.09 7.05
CA VAL A 267 2.87 -1.32 7.28
C VAL A 267 2.88 -2.24 6.05
N CYS A 268 2.78 -1.68 4.84
CA CYS A 268 2.97 -2.44 3.60
C CYS A 268 4.31 -3.17 3.58
N THR A 269 5.38 -2.44 3.91
CA THR A 269 6.74 -2.96 3.89
C THR A 269 6.93 -4.10 4.89
N LEU A 270 6.50 -3.90 6.14
CA LEU A 270 6.54 -4.96 7.15
C LEU A 270 5.76 -6.19 6.70
N THR A 271 4.58 -6.00 6.11
CA THR A 271 3.75 -7.09 5.60
C THR A 271 4.42 -7.83 4.43
N ASP A 272 5.03 -7.12 3.48
CA ASP A 272 5.74 -7.71 2.33
C ASP A 272 7.00 -8.47 2.75
N MET A 273 7.65 -8.02 3.81
CA MET A 273 8.74 -8.71 4.48
C MET A 273 8.27 -9.84 5.40
N GLN A 274 6.98 -10.14 5.43
CA GLN A 274 6.37 -11.20 6.24
C GLN A 274 6.58 -11.00 7.76
N TYR A 275 6.57 -9.75 8.22
CA TYR A 275 6.50 -9.43 9.64
C TYR A 275 5.09 -9.06 10.08
N LEU A 276 4.76 -9.50 11.29
CA LEU A 276 3.50 -9.22 11.96
C LEU A 276 3.72 -8.14 13.02
N VAL A 277 2.92 -7.07 12.97
CA VAL A 277 2.90 -6.05 14.02
C VAL A 277 2.00 -6.53 15.16
N PHE A 278 2.58 -6.71 16.35
CA PHE A 278 1.85 -7.05 17.56
C PHE A 278 1.49 -5.82 18.38
N HIS A 279 2.46 -4.94 18.56
CA HIS A 279 2.25 -3.66 19.19
C HIS A 279 2.86 -2.58 18.33
N GLY A 280 2.29 -1.39 18.37
CA GLY A 280 2.86 -0.26 17.67
C GLY A 280 2.34 1.05 18.21
N ALA A 281 3.16 2.08 18.08
CA ALA A 281 2.81 3.44 18.39
C ALA A 281 3.30 4.33 17.24
N VAL A 282 2.39 5.13 16.72
CA VAL A 282 2.67 6.10 15.65
C VAL A 282 2.22 7.45 16.15
N VAL A 283 3.11 8.42 16.07
CA VAL A 283 2.84 9.80 16.45
C VAL A 283 3.44 10.71 15.41
N THR A 284 2.61 11.59 14.88
CA THR A 284 3.04 12.69 14.02
C THR A 284 2.97 13.99 14.83
N ASP A 285 3.99 14.81 14.70
CA ASP A 285 4.06 16.17 15.25
C ASP A 285 4.53 17.10 14.15
N SER A 286 3.62 17.95 13.68
CA SER A 286 3.76 19.07 12.73
C SER A 286 4.51 18.77 11.41
N LYS A 287 5.76 18.31 11.46
CA LYS A 287 6.58 17.90 10.32
C LYS A 287 7.36 16.61 10.54
N LYS A 288 7.30 16.00 11.71
CA LYS A 288 8.04 14.78 12.05
C LYS A 288 7.08 13.67 12.37
N ALA A 289 7.42 12.47 11.93
CA ALA A 289 6.73 11.26 12.29
C ALA A 289 7.68 10.35 13.05
N TYR A 290 7.19 9.79 14.15
CA TYR A 290 7.83 8.74 14.92
C TYR A 290 6.93 7.50 14.89
N GLN A 291 7.52 6.37 14.55
CA GLN A 291 6.84 5.08 14.49
C GLN A 291 7.67 4.06 15.25
N GLU A 292 7.05 3.33 16.16
CA GLU A 292 7.62 2.19 16.87
C GLU A 292 6.74 0.96 16.64
N TYR A 293 7.34 -0.16 16.24
CA TYR A 293 6.65 -1.42 15.99
C TYR A 293 7.35 -2.58 16.69
N TYR A 294 6.57 -3.39 17.39
CA TYR A 294 6.98 -4.67 17.95
C TYR A 294 6.53 -5.75 16.99
N ILE A 295 7.49 -6.30 16.27
CA ILE A 295 7.25 -7.23 15.17
C ILE A 295 7.79 -8.63 15.46
N ARG A 296 7.21 -9.60 14.76
CA ARG A 296 7.70 -10.97 14.72
C ARG A 296 7.54 -11.50 13.30
N HIS A 297 8.49 -12.27 12.79
CA HIS A 297 8.35 -12.87 11.46
C HIS A 297 7.21 -13.91 11.49
N VAL A 298 6.61 -14.21 10.33
CA VAL A 298 5.48 -15.17 10.23
C VAL A 298 5.85 -16.58 10.71
N ASP A 299 7.14 -16.93 10.72
CA ASP A 299 7.64 -18.19 11.30
C ASP A 299 7.60 -18.21 12.83
N GLY A 300 7.29 -17.09 13.47
CA GLY A 300 7.20 -16.95 14.91
C GLY A 300 8.50 -16.58 15.61
N PHE A 301 9.58 -16.25 14.88
CA PHE A 301 10.84 -15.84 15.46
C PHE A 301 11.10 -14.32 15.28
N PRO A 302 11.87 -13.70 16.20
CA PRO A 302 12.41 -12.37 15.97
C PRO A 302 13.49 -12.43 14.87
N THR A 303 13.94 -11.25 14.42
CA THR A 303 15.07 -11.13 13.50
C THR A 303 16.27 -11.93 13.99
N SER A 304 16.73 -12.85 13.16
CA SER A 304 17.70 -13.88 13.54
C SER A 304 19.15 -13.48 13.26
N SER A 305 19.38 -12.52 12.36
CA SER A 305 20.71 -12.16 11.87
C SER A 305 20.85 -10.67 11.60
N GLU A 306 22.10 -10.17 11.62
CA GLU A 306 22.39 -8.78 11.30
C GLU A 306 22.03 -8.42 9.85
N ALA A 307 22.19 -9.36 8.91
CA ALA A 307 21.80 -9.15 7.52
C ALA A 307 20.27 -9.02 7.34
N GLU A 308 19.49 -9.73 8.15
CA GLU A 308 18.03 -9.61 8.17
C GLU A 308 17.62 -8.26 8.75
N ARG A 309 18.23 -7.82 9.86
CA ARG A 309 17.98 -6.49 10.46
C ARG A 309 18.33 -5.36 9.49
N GLN A 310 19.49 -5.44 8.85
CA GLN A 310 19.93 -4.46 7.86
C GLN A 310 18.94 -4.38 6.69
N ARG A 311 18.41 -5.53 6.25
CA ARG A 311 17.38 -5.56 5.21
C ARG A 311 16.08 -4.87 5.66
N VAL A 312 15.66 -5.05 6.91
CA VAL A 312 14.46 -4.38 7.46
C VAL A 312 14.67 -2.86 7.46
N ILE A 313 15.86 -2.40 7.89
CA ILE A 313 16.23 -0.97 7.86
C ILE A 313 16.11 -0.42 6.43
N GLU A 314 16.78 -1.07 5.47
CA GLU A 314 16.81 -0.62 4.07
C GLU A 314 15.42 -0.59 3.44
N CYS A 315 14.60 -1.61 3.68
CA CYS A 315 13.25 -1.70 3.13
C CYS A 315 12.35 -0.58 3.68
N ILE A 316 12.42 -0.30 4.98
CA ILE A 316 11.62 0.76 5.60
C ILE A 316 12.10 2.13 5.13
N GLN A 317 13.42 2.36 5.06
CA GLN A 317 13.97 3.60 4.51
C GLN A 317 13.51 3.83 3.07
N ALA A 318 13.61 2.81 2.21
CA ALA A 318 13.14 2.89 0.83
C ALA A 318 11.64 3.22 0.77
N ALA A 319 10.82 2.55 1.57
CA ALA A 319 9.38 2.80 1.61
C ALA A 319 9.01 4.22 2.03
N ILE A 320 9.74 4.78 3.00
CA ILE A 320 9.56 6.17 3.44
C ILE A 320 9.98 7.15 2.33
N GLU A 321 11.03 6.83 1.58
CA GLU A 321 11.58 7.67 0.49
C GLU A 321 10.76 7.61 -0.82
N ARG A 322 10.14 6.48 -1.17
CA ARG A 322 9.43 6.23 -2.45
C ARG A 322 8.47 7.35 -2.89
N ARG A 323 7.76 7.99 -1.95
CA ARG A 323 6.77 9.04 -2.25
C ARG A 323 7.29 10.47 -2.11
N ALA A 324 8.59 10.66 -1.87
CA ALA A 324 9.19 11.99 -1.97
C ALA A 324 9.19 12.52 -3.43
N SER A 325 9.06 11.62 -4.41
CA SER A 325 9.13 11.90 -5.86
C SER A 325 7.85 11.50 -6.61
N GLU A 326 6.68 11.45 -5.96
CA GLU A 326 5.42 11.05 -6.60
C GLU A 326 5.04 12.04 -7.72
N VAL A 327 5.20 11.64 -8.98
CA VAL A 327 4.71 12.39 -10.14
C VAL A 327 3.32 11.85 -10.50
N LEU A 328 2.29 12.55 -10.04
CA LEU A 328 0.92 12.33 -10.49
C LEU A 328 0.75 12.90 -11.90
N LEU A 329 0.82 12.04 -12.92
CA LEU A 329 0.47 12.39 -14.28
C LEU A 329 -1.05 12.33 -14.48
N TYR A 330 -1.71 13.47 -14.29
CA TYR A 330 -2.99 13.71 -14.94
C TYR A 330 -2.72 14.00 -16.43
N LEU A 331 -2.48 12.95 -17.21
CA LEU A 331 -2.38 13.08 -18.67
C LEU A 331 -3.80 13.23 -19.24
N LEU A 332 -4.18 14.47 -19.54
CA LEU A 332 -5.13 14.76 -20.62
C LEU A 332 -4.40 14.43 -21.93
N LEU A 333 -4.49 13.18 -22.39
CA LEU A 333 -4.16 12.80 -23.77
C LEU A 333 -5.44 12.61 -24.57
#